data_AF-A0A094WPA7-F1
#
_entry.id   AF-A0A094WPA7-F1
#
_cell.length_a   1.000
_cell.length_b   1.000
_cell.length_c   1.000
_cell.angle_alpha   90.00
_cell.angle_beta   90.00
_cell.angle_gamma   90.00
#
_symmetry.space_group_name_H-M   'P 1'
#
loop_
_entity.id
_entity.type
_entity.pdbx_description
1 polymer ?
#
loop_
_entity_poly.entity_id
_entity_poly.type
_entity_poly.pdbx_seq_one_letter_code
_entity_poly.pdbx_strand_id
1 'polypeptide(L)'
;MNEKIEAARQFIEASGWLAPFFFVVLHIIRPFLFIPVLITCLVGGYIFGTLYGSLYSVIGLTLTSLFFYLLIHYFPNFGKKLSQLKGKILKNGNKLTDLQLMVIRLIPFIHFHFVSLYVFETTNHFRDYVIRSILFVLPPAIIYTAFGDMIHQLPLTGTITLTLILLLCLLIFRKKEETIKWADFFRM
;
A
#
# COMPACT_ATOMS: atom_id res chain seq x y z
N MET A 1 -16.48 -2.22 -39.44
CA MET A 1 -15.26 -2.37 -38.61
C MET A 1 -14.94 -1.08 -37.86
N ASN A 2 -14.94 0.08 -38.53
CA ASN A 2 -14.67 1.39 -37.90
C ASN A 2 -15.69 1.84 -36.84
N GLU A 3 -16.99 1.63 -37.04
CA GLU A 3 -18.00 2.01 -36.03
C GLU A 3 -17.83 1.31 -34.68
N LYS A 4 -17.43 0.03 -34.68
CA LYS A 4 -17.17 -0.71 -33.43
C LYS A 4 -15.93 -0.20 -32.71
N ILE A 5 -14.94 0.29 -33.46
CA ILE A 5 -13.72 0.89 -32.91
C ILE A 5 -14.04 2.29 -32.36
N GLU A 6 -14.86 3.08 -33.05
CA GLU A 6 -15.31 4.40 -32.60
C GLU A 6 -16.17 4.30 -31.33
N ALA A 7 -17.12 3.36 -31.28
CA ALA A 7 -17.94 3.12 -30.10
C ALA A 7 -17.11 2.62 -28.91
N ALA A 8 -16.12 1.74 -29.14
CA ALA A 8 -15.20 1.31 -28.10
C ALA A 8 -14.33 2.46 -27.59
N ARG A 9 -13.86 3.34 -28.47
CA ARG A 9 -13.05 4.52 -28.11
C ARG A 9 -13.86 5.54 -27.30
N GLN A 10 -15.08 5.85 -27.72
CA GLN A 10 -16.00 6.71 -26.98
C GLN A 10 -16.35 6.12 -25.61
N PHE A 11 -16.53 4.81 -25.50
CA PHE A 11 -16.77 4.14 -24.22
C PHE A 11 -15.55 4.22 -23.29
N ILE A 12 -14.34 4.06 -23.82
CA ILE A 12 -13.09 4.19 -23.06
C ILE A 12 -12.89 5.64 -22.60
N GLU A 13 -13.10 6.63 -23.47
CA GLU A 13 -13.02 8.06 -23.13
C GLU A 13 -14.07 8.44 -22.09
N ALA A 14 -15.30 7.93 -22.23
CA ALA A 14 -16.38 8.13 -21.26
C ALA A 14 -16.21 7.34 -19.95
N SER A 15 -15.30 6.37 -19.88
CA SER A 15 -15.00 5.58 -18.68
C SER A 15 -13.82 6.13 -17.87
N GLY A 16 -13.12 7.16 -18.37
CA GLY A 16 -11.95 7.75 -17.71
C GLY A 16 -12.21 8.26 -16.28
N TRP A 17 -13.46 8.65 -15.97
CA TRP A 17 -13.86 9.06 -14.61
C TRP A 17 -13.89 7.91 -13.59
N LEU A 18 -13.90 6.65 -14.03
CA LEU A 18 -13.82 5.49 -13.13
C LEU A 18 -12.37 5.17 -12.73
N ALA A 19 -11.37 5.74 -13.40
CA ALA A 19 -9.97 5.45 -13.11
C ALA A 19 -9.58 5.73 -11.64
N PRO A 20 -9.99 6.85 -11.00
CA PRO A 20 -9.75 7.07 -9.57
C PRO A 20 -10.38 6.01 -8.67
N PHE A 21 -11.60 5.56 -9.00
CA PHE A 21 -12.29 4.53 -8.23
C PHE A 21 -11.52 3.21 -8.27
N PHE A 22 -11.15 2.72 -9.46
CA PHE A 22 -10.35 1.50 -9.59
C PHE A 22 -8.97 1.63 -8.93
N PHE A 23 -8.37 2.82 -8.94
CA PHE A 23 -7.11 3.07 -8.26
C PHE A 23 -7.21 3.00 -6.73
N VAL A 24 -8.31 3.50 -6.15
CA VAL A 24 -8.60 3.35 -4.72
C VAL A 24 -8.89 1.89 -4.37
N VAL A 25 -9.63 1.16 -5.22
CA VAL A 25 -9.85 -0.28 -5.04
C VAL A 25 -8.52 -1.04 -5.11
N LEU A 26 -7.63 -0.69 -6.05
CA LEU A 26 -6.29 -1.26 -6.17
C LEU A 26 -5.52 -1.13 -4.86
N HIS A 27 -5.57 0.04 -4.20
CA HIS A 27 -4.96 0.26 -2.90
C HIS A 27 -5.44 -0.72 -1.82
N ILE A 28 -6.74 -1.03 -1.80
CA ILE A 28 -7.34 -1.94 -0.82
C ILE A 28 -6.97 -3.39 -1.09
N ILE A 29 -6.97 -3.80 -2.37
CA ILE A 29 -6.71 -5.19 -2.76
C ILE A 29 -5.21 -5.52 -2.81
N ARG A 30 -4.33 -4.51 -2.95
CA ARG A 30 -2.89 -4.70 -3.08
C ARG A 30 -2.25 -5.63 -2.03
N PRO A 31 -2.66 -5.64 -0.74
CA PRO A 31 -2.01 -6.50 0.26
C PRO A 31 -2.26 -7.98 -0.04
N PHE A 32 -3.41 -8.33 -0.64
CA PHE A 32 -3.74 -9.68 -1.07
C PHE A 32 -3.00 -10.10 -2.34
N LEU A 33 -2.60 -9.11 -3.16
CA LEU A 33 -1.82 -9.32 -4.38
C LEU A 33 -0.30 -9.21 -4.13
N PHE A 34 0.12 -9.00 -2.88
CA PHE A 34 1.51 -8.75 -2.50
C PHE A 34 2.17 -7.60 -3.27
N ILE A 35 1.37 -6.61 -3.69
CA ILE A 35 1.87 -5.45 -4.41
C ILE A 35 2.33 -4.40 -3.38
N PRO A 36 3.61 -3.97 -3.43
CA PRO A 36 4.12 -2.94 -2.54
C PRO A 36 3.42 -1.60 -2.71
N VAL A 37 3.32 -0.85 -1.59
CA VAL A 37 2.74 0.50 -1.55
C VAL A 37 3.41 1.42 -2.57
N LEU A 38 4.75 1.36 -2.63
CA LEU A 38 5.58 2.16 -3.54
C LEU A 38 5.11 2.05 -4.98
N ILE A 39 4.91 0.82 -5.48
CA ILE A 39 4.51 0.57 -6.87
C ILE A 39 3.16 1.24 -7.16
N THR A 40 2.21 1.06 -6.24
CA THR A 40 0.85 1.59 -6.42
C THR A 40 0.85 3.12 -6.42
N CYS A 41 1.59 3.75 -5.51
CA CYS A 41 1.71 5.21 -5.46
C CYS A 41 2.44 5.80 -6.69
N LEU A 42 3.51 5.15 -7.17
CA LEU A 42 4.21 5.56 -8.40
C LEU A 42 3.27 5.55 -9.61
N VAL A 43 2.48 4.48 -9.76
CA VAL A 43 1.46 4.38 -10.81
C VAL A 43 0.40 5.48 -10.66
N GLY A 44 -0.01 5.79 -9.44
CA GLY A 44 -0.95 6.89 -9.18
C GLY A 44 -0.41 8.25 -9.59
N GLY A 45 0.85 8.52 -9.26
CA GLY A 45 1.55 9.74 -9.69
C GLY A 45 1.67 9.83 -11.20
N TYR A 46 2.01 8.71 -11.86
CA TYR A 46 2.11 8.64 -13.31
C TYR A 46 0.75 8.86 -14.01
N ILE A 47 -0.34 8.31 -13.49
CA ILE A 47 -1.65 8.41 -14.17
C ILE A 47 -2.37 9.73 -13.85
N PHE A 48 -2.34 10.18 -12.59
CA PHE A 48 -3.16 11.29 -12.09
C PHE A 48 -2.34 12.55 -11.76
N GLY A 49 -1.02 12.52 -11.91
CA GLY A 49 -0.11 13.56 -11.45
C GLY A 49 0.05 13.56 -9.93
N THR A 50 0.95 14.42 -9.45
CA THR A 50 1.32 14.46 -8.02
C THR A 50 0.12 14.77 -7.12
N LEU A 51 -0.68 15.78 -7.44
CA LEU A 51 -1.74 16.28 -6.57
C LEU A 51 -2.90 15.27 -6.42
N TYR A 52 -3.51 14.86 -7.53
CA TYR A 52 -4.62 13.92 -7.50
C TYR A 52 -4.16 12.49 -7.19
N GLY A 53 -2.98 12.10 -7.66
CA GLY A 53 -2.35 10.83 -7.28
C GLY A 53 -2.13 10.72 -5.78
N SER A 54 -1.63 11.79 -5.14
CA SER A 54 -1.50 11.86 -3.67
C SER A 54 -2.84 11.71 -2.99
N LEU A 55 -3.84 12.48 -3.42
CA LEU A 55 -5.18 12.48 -2.81
C LEU A 55 -5.82 11.09 -2.85
N TYR A 56 -5.86 10.46 -4.02
CA TYR A 56 -6.44 9.12 -4.16
C TYR A 56 -5.62 8.06 -3.43
N SER A 57 -4.29 8.20 -3.38
CA SER A 57 -3.43 7.31 -2.60
C SER A 57 -3.70 7.43 -1.10
N VAL A 58 -3.83 8.64 -0.56
CA VAL A 58 -4.20 8.86 0.85
C VAL A 58 -5.56 8.22 1.17
N ILE A 59 -6.55 8.38 0.29
CA ILE A 59 -7.87 7.76 0.47
C ILE A 59 -7.75 6.23 0.49
N GLY A 60 -7.10 5.64 -0.51
CA GLY A 60 -6.92 4.19 -0.60
C GLY A 60 -6.11 3.60 0.57
N LEU A 61 -5.03 4.26 0.98
CA LEU A 61 -4.20 3.90 2.12
C LEU A 61 -4.97 3.95 3.44
N THR A 62 -5.79 4.99 3.60
CA THR A 62 -6.67 5.14 4.76
C THR A 62 -7.69 4.00 4.79
N LEU A 63 -8.40 3.75 3.70
CA LEU A 63 -9.37 2.65 3.60
C LEU A 63 -8.74 1.28 3.88
N THR A 64 -7.53 1.04 3.40
CA THR A 64 -6.75 -0.17 3.71
C THR A 64 -6.46 -0.30 5.21
N SER A 65 -6.12 0.82 5.87
CA SER A 65 -5.91 0.85 7.33
C SER A 65 -7.20 0.60 8.09
N LEU A 66 -8.33 1.16 7.64
CA LEU A 66 -9.65 0.90 8.23
C LEU A 66 -10.04 -0.58 8.10
N PHE A 67 -9.84 -1.18 6.94
CA PHE A 67 -10.07 -2.61 6.75
C PHE A 67 -9.22 -3.45 7.72
N PHE A 68 -7.95 -3.09 7.89
CA PHE A 68 -7.06 -3.75 8.84
C PHE A 68 -7.48 -3.55 10.31
N TYR A 69 -7.97 -2.36 10.67
CA TYR A 69 -8.56 -2.09 11.99
C TYR A 69 -9.73 -3.04 12.27
N LEU A 70 -10.68 -3.14 11.33
CA LEU A 70 -11.83 -4.03 11.47
C LEU A 70 -11.39 -5.49 11.58
N LEU A 71 -10.40 -5.90 10.78
CA LEU A 71 -9.85 -7.26 10.84
C LEU A 71 -9.30 -7.60 12.23
N ILE A 72 -8.50 -6.72 12.83
CA ILE A 72 -7.96 -6.95 14.19
C ILE A 72 -9.07 -6.89 15.25
N HIS A 73 -10.01 -5.95 15.09
CA HIS A 73 -11.10 -5.76 16.05
C HIS A 73 -12.02 -7.00 16.12
N TYR A 74 -12.41 -7.55 14.97
CA TYR A 74 -13.27 -8.74 14.91
C TYR A 74 -12.51 -10.05 15.14
N PHE A 75 -11.21 -10.11 14.82
CA PHE A 75 -10.38 -11.30 14.99
C PHE A 75 -9.23 -11.03 15.99
N PRO A 76 -9.52 -10.89 17.30
CA PRO A 76 -8.51 -10.50 18.29
C PRO A 76 -7.36 -11.51 18.43
N ASN A 77 -7.61 -12.79 18.14
CA ASN A 77 -6.58 -13.83 18.12
C ASN A 77 -5.52 -13.58 17.04
N PHE A 78 -5.91 -13.02 15.89
CA PHE A 78 -4.98 -12.60 14.84
C PHE A 78 -4.13 -11.42 15.32
N GLY A 79 -4.77 -10.40 15.92
CA GLY A 79 -4.10 -9.26 16.52
C GLY A 79 -3.04 -9.65 17.56
N LYS A 80 -3.36 -10.59 18.46
CA LYS A 80 -2.42 -11.11 19.47
C LYS A 80 -1.17 -11.75 18.84
N LYS A 81 -1.34 -12.56 17.80
CA LYS A 81 -0.19 -13.17 17.08
C LYS A 81 0.71 -12.10 16.46
N LEU A 82 0.12 -11.10 15.82
CA LEU A 82 0.86 -9.99 15.25
C LEU A 82 1.59 -9.16 16.33
N SER A 83 0.97 -8.96 17.48
CA SER A 83 1.56 -8.26 18.63
C SER A 83 2.79 -9.00 19.18
N GLN A 84 2.71 -10.34 19.29
CA GLN A 84 3.85 -11.16 19.69
C GLN A 84 5.02 -11.06 18.69
N LEU A 85 4.73 -11.04 17.38
CA LEU A 85 5.75 -10.82 16.35
C LEU A 85 6.39 -9.43 16.47
N LYS A 86 5.57 -8.40 16.73
CA LYS A 86 6.07 -7.03 17.00
C LYS A 86 7.03 -7.03 18.20
N GLY A 87 6.69 -7.69 19.31
CA GLY A 87 7.54 -7.75 20.52
C GLY A 87 8.88 -8.48 20.32
N LYS A 88 8.99 -9.33 19.30
CA LYS A 88 10.27 -9.93 18.88
C LYS A 88 11.12 -8.96 18.06
N ILE A 89 10.50 -8.10 17.27
CA ILE A 89 11.17 -7.12 16.39
C ILE A 89 11.60 -5.88 17.19
N LEU A 90 10.66 -5.31 17.95
CA LEU A 90 10.91 -4.25 18.91
C LEU A 90 11.26 -4.91 20.24
N LYS A 91 12.53 -4.89 20.64
CA LYS A 91 12.96 -5.32 21.99
C LYS A 91 11.97 -4.74 23.01
N ASN A 92 11.23 -5.63 23.70
CA ASN A 92 10.11 -5.31 24.57
C ASN A 92 10.35 -4.02 25.38
N GLY A 93 9.63 -2.94 25.06
CA GLY A 93 9.63 -1.69 25.83
C GLY A 93 9.94 -0.41 25.05
N ASN A 94 10.58 -0.49 23.88
CA ASN A 94 10.88 0.71 23.10
C ASN A 94 9.61 1.24 22.40
N LYS A 95 9.09 2.37 22.91
CA LYS A 95 8.04 3.13 22.23
C LYS A 95 8.64 3.87 21.04
N LEU A 96 8.02 3.70 19.87
CA LEU A 96 8.34 4.48 18.68
C LEU A 96 7.63 5.84 18.75
N THR A 97 8.33 6.89 18.33
CA THR A 97 7.74 8.22 18.18
C THR A 97 6.90 8.31 16.90
N ASP A 98 5.97 9.26 16.84
CA ASP A 98 5.12 9.47 15.65
C ASP A 98 5.95 9.74 14.39
N LEU A 99 7.05 10.49 14.53
CA LEU A 99 7.99 10.74 13.44
C LEU A 99 8.67 9.45 12.96
N GLN A 100 9.09 8.58 13.86
CA GLN A 100 9.67 7.28 13.50
C GLN A 100 8.67 6.41 12.74
N LEU A 101 7.40 6.41 13.17
CA LEU A 101 6.33 5.65 12.48
C LEU A 101 6.06 6.19 11.08
N MET A 102 6.08 7.51 10.89
CA MET A 102 5.99 8.14 9.57
C MET A 102 7.14 7.71 8.66
N VAL A 103 8.38 7.76 9.14
CA VAL A 103 9.56 7.35 8.38
C VAL A 103 9.53 5.86 8.06
N ILE A 104 9.10 5.02 9.00
CA ILE A 104 8.95 3.58 8.78
C ILE A 104 7.95 3.28 7.66
N ARG A 105 6.85 4.04 7.53
CA ARG A 105 5.89 3.88 6.42
C ARG A 105 6.47 4.30 5.06
N LEU A 106 7.56 5.06 5.05
CA LEU A 106 8.32 5.41 3.85
C LEU A 106 9.31 4.32 3.45
N ILE A 107 9.47 3.26 4.25
CA ILE A 107 10.31 2.12 3.90
C ILE A 107 9.41 1.08 3.20
N PRO A 108 9.58 0.82 1.89
CA PRO A 108 8.66 0.00 1.12
C PRO A 108 8.64 -1.48 1.53
N PHE A 109 9.69 -1.94 2.21
CA PHE A 109 9.87 -3.34 2.62
C PHE A 109 9.25 -3.66 3.99
N ILE A 110 8.92 -2.64 4.79
CA ILE A 110 8.25 -2.87 6.07
C ILE A 110 6.76 -3.03 5.79
N HIS A 111 6.18 -4.15 6.23
CA HIS A 111 4.76 -4.42 6.00
C HIS A 111 3.90 -3.30 6.57
N PHE A 112 3.06 -2.72 5.72
CA PHE A 112 2.08 -1.68 6.04
C PHE A 112 1.28 -1.98 7.33
N HIS A 113 1.02 -3.27 7.56
CA HIS A 113 0.30 -3.81 8.71
C HIS A 113 1.03 -3.60 10.05
N PHE A 114 2.36 -3.53 10.08
CA PHE A 114 3.12 -3.32 11.31
C PHE A 114 2.81 -1.97 11.95
N VAL A 115 2.91 -0.89 11.17
CA VAL A 115 2.61 0.46 11.68
C VAL A 115 1.13 0.58 11.99
N SER A 116 0.25 0.00 11.17
CA SER A 116 -1.19 -0.01 11.45
C SER A 116 -1.54 -0.78 12.73
N LEU A 117 -0.83 -1.86 13.08
CA LEU A 117 -0.99 -2.56 14.35
C LEU A 117 -0.50 -1.72 15.51
N TYR A 118 0.67 -1.09 15.37
CA TYR A 118 1.22 -0.22 16.41
C TYR A 118 0.26 0.94 16.73
N VAL A 119 -0.32 1.56 15.70
CA VAL A 119 -1.33 2.61 15.88
C VAL A 119 -2.56 2.03 16.59
N PHE A 120 -3.08 0.88 16.14
CA PHE A 120 -4.22 0.20 16.80
C PHE A 120 -3.99 -0.01 18.30
N GLU A 121 -2.82 -0.55 18.69
CA GLU A 121 -2.49 -0.83 20.09
C GLU A 121 -2.25 0.43 20.94
N THR A 122 -1.94 1.57 20.32
CA THR A 122 -1.63 2.82 21.02
C THR A 122 -2.77 3.85 20.99
N THR A 123 -3.89 3.53 20.35
CA THR A 123 -5.07 4.39 20.29
C THR A 123 -6.25 3.74 21.00
N ASN A 124 -6.95 4.50 21.83
CA ASN A 124 -8.11 4.01 22.57
C ASN A 124 -9.42 4.11 21.76
N HIS A 125 -9.51 5.08 20.85
CA HIS A 125 -10.71 5.32 20.05
C HIS A 125 -10.46 5.13 18.56
N PHE A 126 -11.49 4.71 17.84
CA PHE A 126 -11.47 4.58 16.38
C PHE A 126 -11.08 5.89 15.68
N ARG A 127 -11.57 7.04 16.17
CA ARG A 127 -11.24 8.35 15.60
C ARG A 127 -9.75 8.66 15.66
N ASP A 128 -9.11 8.38 16.80
CA ASP A 128 -7.67 8.59 17.00
C ASP A 128 -6.85 7.71 16.06
N TYR A 129 -7.30 6.46 15.86
CA TYR A 129 -6.72 5.54 14.89
C TYR A 129 -6.76 6.09 13.46
N VAL A 130 -7.92 6.59 13.02
CA VAL A 130 -8.09 7.13 11.67
C VAL A 130 -7.19 8.35 11.45
N ILE A 131 -7.21 9.31 12.38
CA ILE A 131 -6.43 10.54 12.27
C ILE A 131 -4.94 10.22 12.21
N ARG A 132 -4.42 9.40 13.14
CA ARG A 132 -3.00 9.02 13.13
C ARG A 132 -2.62 8.21 11.89
N SER A 133 -3.51 7.34 11.41
CA SER A 133 -3.28 6.60 10.17
C SER A 133 -3.17 7.53 8.97
N ILE A 134 -4.08 8.50 8.81
CA ILE A 134 -4.03 9.52 7.75
C ILE A 134 -2.70 10.28 7.81
N LEU A 135 -2.31 10.76 9.00
CA LEU A 135 -1.05 11.47 9.19
C LEU A 135 0.15 10.65 8.73
N PHE A 136 0.18 9.35 9.06
CA PHE A 136 1.32 8.52 8.74
C PHE A 136 1.37 8.08 7.26
N VAL A 137 0.23 8.04 6.55
CA VAL A 137 0.19 7.69 5.13
C VAL A 137 0.43 8.88 4.20
N LEU A 138 0.34 10.11 4.70
CA LEU A 138 0.59 11.32 3.91
C LEU A 138 2.02 11.37 3.31
N PRO A 139 3.11 11.20 4.08
CA PRO A 139 4.45 11.25 3.51
C PRO A 139 4.70 10.25 2.36
N PRO A 140 4.41 8.94 2.49
CA PRO A 140 4.60 8.01 1.37
C PRO A 140 3.67 8.26 0.20
N ALA A 141 2.42 8.72 0.43
CA ALA A 141 1.52 9.06 -0.66
C ALA A 141 2.12 10.19 -1.51
N ILE A 142 2.48 11.31 -0.87
CA ILE A 142 2.99 12.50 -1.56
C ILE A 142 4.31 12.20 -2.26
N ILE A 143 5.29 11.68 -1.52
CA ILE A 143 6.65 11.46 -2.03
C ILE A 143 6.62 10.50 -3.22
N TYR A 144 5.96 9.35 -3.08
CA TYR A 144 5.97 8.36 -4.16
C TYR A 144 5.12 8.78 -5.36
N THR A 145 4.00 9.49 -5.17
CA THR A 145 3.26 10.00 -6.33
C THR A 145 4.01 11.14 -7.03
N ALA A 146 4.76 11.96 -6.30
CA ALA A 146 5.63 12.96 -6.90
C ALA A 146 6.71 12.30 -7.77
N PHE A 147 7.37 11.26 -7.25
CA PHE A 147 8.31 10.47 -8.05
C PHE A 147 7.64 9.81 -9.26
N GLY A 148 6.39 9.36 -9.12
CA GLY A 148 5.61 8.77 -10.20
C GLY A 148 5.32 9.76 -11.34
N ASP A 149 4.94 10.98 -10.98
CA ASP A 149 4.64 12.06 -11.93
C ASP A 149 5.90 12.49 -12.70
N MET A 150 7.06 12.53 -12.02
CA MET A 150 8.35 12.82 -12.63
C MET A 150 8.79 11.81 -13.69
N ILE A 151 8.20 10.60 -13.74
CA ILE A 151 8.52 9.58 -14.74
C ILE A 151 8.25 10.09 -16.16
N HIS A 152 7.26 10.96 -16.37
CA HIS A 152 6.98 11.56 -17.68
C HIS A 152 8.16 12.35 -18.27
N GLN A 153 9.05 12.84 -17.41
CA GLN A 153 10.24 13.59 -17.81
C GLN A 153 11.45 12.68 -18.08
N LEU A 154 11.32 11.37 -17.84
CA LEU A 154 12.39 10.41 -18.09
C LEU A 154 12.46 10.06 -19.58
N PRO A 155 13.67 10.03 -20.19
CA PRO A 155 13.84 9.55 -21.55
C PRO A 155 13.37 8.09 -21.69
N LEU A 156 13.06 7.65 -22.92
CA LEU A 156 12.52 6.32 -23.23
C LEU A 156 13.30 5.19 -22.54
N THR A 157 14.63 5.31 -22.48
CA THR A 157 15.53 4.40 -21.77
C THR A 157 15.18 4.30 -20.28
N GLY A 158 14.95 5.42 -19.60
CA GLY A 158 14.60 5.45 -18.17
C GLY A 158 13.27 4.76 -17.86
N THR A 159 12.28 4.88 -18.75
CA THR A 159 10.97 4.22 -18.60
C THR A 159 11.08 2.70 -18.74
N ILE A 160 11.86 2.22 -19.72
CA ILE A 160 12.13 0.79 -19.91
C ILE A 160 12.88 0.22 -18.71
N THR A 161 13.91 0.92 -18.22
CA THR A 161 14.70 0.47 -17.06
C THR A 161 13.85 0.43 -15.79
N LEU A 162 13.02 1.45 -15.53
CA LEU A 162 12.13 1.48 -14.38
C LEU A 162 11.08 0.35 -14.44
N THR A 163 10.50 0.10 -15.60
CA THR A 163 9.54 -0.99 -15.82
C THR A 163 10.20 -2.35 -15.60
N LEU A 164 11.41 -2.56 -16.12
CA LEU A 164 12.19 -3.77 -15.89
C LEU A 164 12.54 -3.93 -14.42
N ILE A 165 12.94 -2.87 -13.71
CA ILE A 165 13.23 -2.91 -12.27
C ILE A 165 11.98 -3.25 -11.46
N LEU A 166 10.83 -2.65 -11.78
CA LEU A 166 9.54 -2.95 -11.13
C LEU A 166 9.12 -4.40 -11.37
N LEU A 167 9.23 -4.87 -12.61
CA LEU A 167 8.90 -6.23 -12.99
C LEU A 167 9.86 -7.23 -12.34
N LEU A 168 11.15 -6.91 -12.26
CA LEU A 168 12.17 -7.73 -11.61
C LEU A 168 11.98 -7.73 -10.08
N CYS A 169 11.59 -6.62 -9.48
CA CYS A 169 11.17 -6.54 -8.07
C CYS A 169 9.94 -7.42 -7.84
N LEU A 170 8.89 -7.30 -8.66
CA LEU A 170 7.72 -8.18 -8.60
C LEU A 170 8.10 -9.65 -8.74
N LEU A 171 9.01 -10.02 -9.64
CA LEU A 171 9.46 -11.39 -9.83
C LEU A 171 10.30 -11.92 -8.67
N ILE A 172 11.17 -11.10 -8.08
CA ILE A 172 11.95 -11.43 -6.87
C ILE A 172 11.00 -11.64 -5.69
N PHE A 173 10.03 -10.74 -5.51
CA PHE A 173 9.05 -10.85 -4.43
C PHE A 173 8.03 -11.98 -4.66
N ARG A 174 7.74 -12.36 -5.91
CA ARG A 174 6.83 -13.46 -6.27
C ARG A 174 7.34 -14.85 -5.86
N LYS A 175 8.62 -15.00 -5.49
CA LYS A 175 9.22 -16.34 -5.28
C LYS A 175 9.62 -16.69 -3.84
N LYS A 176 9.08 -15.99 -2.83
CA LYS A 176 9.42 -16.27 -1.42
C LYS A 176 8.26 -16.34 -0.44
N GLU A 177 7.10 -16.83 -0.88
CA GLU A 177 6.30 -17.65 0.03
C GLU A 177 6.91 -19.05 0.05
N GLU A 178 7.90 -19.20 0.93
CA GLU A 178 8.41 -20.49 1.37
C GLU A 178 7.21 -21.36 1.76
N THR A 179 7.08 -22.52 1.13
CA THR A 179 6.14 -23.56 1.57
C THR A 179 6.49 -23.91 3.01
N ILE A 180 5.81 -23.31 3.98
CA ILE A 180 5.80 -23.83 5.35
C ILE A 180 5.16 -25.20 5.23
N LYS A 181 5.97 -26.25 5.41
CA LYS A 181 5.46 -27.62 5.37
C LYS A 181 4.44 -27.75 6.48
N TRP A 182 3.22 -28.13 6.10
CA TRP A 182 2.07 -28.34 6.99
C TRP A 182 2.38 -29.20 8.24
N ALA A 183 3.42 -30.04 8.17
CA ALA A 183 3.88 -30.89 9.27
C ALA A 183 4.48 -30.11 10.47
N ASP A 184 5.04 -28.91 10.26
CA ASP A 184 5.66 -28.12 11.32
C ASP A 184 4.65 -27.27 12.11
N PHE A 185 3.44 -27.06 11.56
CA PHE A 185 2.38 -26.27 12.19
C PHE A 185 1.62 -27.04 13.29
N PHE A 186 1.63 -28.38 13.28
CA PHE A 186 0.90 -29.22 14.25
C PHE A 186 1.77 -29.82 15.36
N ARG A 187 3.02 -29.38 15.50
CA ARG A 187 3.95 -29.86 16.53
C ARG A 187 4.35 -28.80 17.57
N MET A 188 3.67 -27.66 17.62
CA MET A 188 3.94 -26.58 18.58
C MET A 188 2.71 -26.22 19.40
#